data_AF-A0A7J6AF03-F1
#
_entry.id   AF-A0A7J6AF03-F1
#
_cell.length_a   1.000
_cell.length_b   1.000
_cell.length_c   1.000
_cell.angle_alpha   90.00
_cell.angle_beta   90.00
_cell.angle_gamma   90.00
#
_symmetry.space_group_name_H-M   'P 1'
#
loop_
_entity.id
_entity.type
_entity.pdbx_description
1 polymer ?
#
loop_
_entity_poly.entity_id
_entity_poly.type
_entity_poly.pdbx_seq_one_letter_code
_entity_poly.pdbx_strand_id
1 'polypeptide(L)'
;MVSYKALLSVKLPFQLDMESAINVLVAQFKTFASKDGSSHTLSKEEFQTLVASQLPNLVKNASDPAVIDNLMSSLDENNDGELTFQEFWQLIGKLASTHGGFSQ
;
A
#
# COMPACT_ATOMS: atom_id res chain seq x y z
N MET A 1 -22.52 38.90 -6.89
CA MET A 1 -21.36 38.36 -6.15
C MET A 1 -21.78 37.03 -5.54
N VAL A 2 -21.44 35.91 -6.17
CA VAL A 2 -21.68 34.59 -5.59
C VAL A 2 -20.68 34.41 -4.46
N SER A 3 -21.17 34.16 -3.25
CA SER A 3 -20.34 34.05 -2.04
C SER A 3 -19.41 32.85 -2.14
N TYR A 4 -18.10 33.08 -2.03
CA TYR A 4 -17.07 32.03 -1.99
C TYR A 4 -17.30 31.00 -0.87
N LYS A 5 -18.09 31.35 0.17
CA LYS A 5 -18.49 30.40 1.21
C LYS A 5 -19.37 29.26 0.70
N ALA A 6 -20.11 29.44 -0.40
CA ALA A 6 -20.95 28.37 -0.97
C ALA A 6 -20.13 27.34 -1.78
N LEU A 7 -18.97 27.72 -2.31
CA LEU A 7 -18.08 26.81 -3.04
C LEU A 7 -17.26 25.90 -2.11
N LEU A 8 -17.08 26.29 -0.85
CA LEU A 8 -16.39 25.48 0.17
C LEU A 8 -17.30 24.41 0.81
N SER A 9 -18.59 24.37 0.48
CA SER A 9 -19.56 23.37 0.97
C SER A 9 -19.80 22.20 0.02
N VAL A 10 -19.04 22.09 -1.08
CA VAL A 10 -18.97 20.84 -1.84
C VAL A 10 -18.10 19.89 -1.02
N LYS A 11 -18.73 19.19 -0.07
CA LYS A 11 -18.14 18.02 0.59
C LYS A 11 -17.76 17.07 -0.55
N LEU A 12 -16.46 16.99 -0.87
CA LEU A 12 -15.94 15.99 -1.78
C LEU A 12 -16.53 14.65 -1.30
N PRO A 13 -17.11 13.81 -2.18
CA PRO A 13 -17.88 12.62 -1.76
C PRO A 13 -17.04 11.53 -1.07
N PHE A 14 -15.78 11.83 -0.77
CA PHE A 14 -14.85 10.95 -0.11
C PHE A 14 -14.43 11.57 1.21
N GLN A 15 -14.99 11.09 2.31
CA GLN A 15 -14.50 11.41 3.64
C GLN A 15 -13.18 10.66 3.80
N LEU A 16 -12.06 11.38 3.73
CA LEU A 16 -10.72 10.80 3.88
C LEU A 16 -10.41 10.71 5.38
N ASP A 17 -11.10 9.81 6.07
CA ASP A 17 -10.85 9.47 7.47
C ASP A 17 -10.02 8.19 7.60
N MET A 18 -9.58 7.90 8.84
CA MET A 18 -8.71 6.76 9.10
C MET A 18 -9.39 5.43 8.74
N GLU A 19 -10.70 5.31 8.96
CA GLU A 19 -11.45 4.11 8.58
C GLU A 19 -11.45 3.92 7.06
N SER A 20 -11.68 4.98 6.29
CA SER A 20 -11.65 4.95 4.84
C SER A 20 -10.24 4.62 4.31
N ALA A 21 -9.18 5.14 4.94
CA ALA A 21 -7.80 4.81 4.57
C ALA A 21 -7.49 3.32 4.82
N ILE A 22 -7.89 2.76 5.96
CA ILE A 22 -7.72 1.33 6.26
C ILE A 22 -8.49 0.48 5.24
N ASN A 23 -9.73 0.84 4.92
CA ASN A 23 -10.53 0.14 3.93
C ASN A 23 -9.86 0.13 2.55
N VAL A 24 -9.27 1.26 2.14
CA VAL A 24 -8.50 1.33 0.89
C VAL A 24 -7.30 0.40 0.92
N LEU A 25 -6.52 0.37 2.01
CA LEU A 25 -5.35 -0.51 2.12
C LEU A 25 -5.74 -1.99 2.03
N VAL A 26 -6.79 -2.39 2.75
CA VAL A 26 -7.33 -3.77 2.70
C VAL A 26 -7.85 -4.12 1.32
N ALA A 27 -8.59 -3.21 0.68
CA ALA A 27 -9.16 -3.44 -0.65
C ALA A 27 -8.07 -3.58 -1.72
N GLN A 28 -7.04 -2.73 -1.68
CA GLN A 28 -5.91 -2.82 -2.61
C GLN A 28 -5.16 -4.13 -2.40
N PHE A 29 -4.81 -4.49 -1.15
CA PHE A 29 -4.16 -5.77 -0.87
C PHE A 29 -4.93 -6.95 -1.47
N LYS A 30 -6.23 -7.05 -1.19
CA LYS A 30 -7.08 -8.14 -1.73
C LYS A 30 -7.14 -8.16 -3.26
N THR A 31 -7.18 -6.98 -3.89
CA THR A 31 -7.24 -6.85 -5.35
C THR A 31 -5.99 -7.42 -6.03
N PHE A 32 -4.82 -7.26 -5.40
CA PHE A 32 -3.57 -7.80 -5.93
C PHE A 32 -3.35 -9.26 -5.55
N ALA A 33 -3.72 -9.66 -4.33
CA ALA A 33 -3.65 -11.05 -3.82
C ALA A 33 -4.56 -12.02 -4.59
N SER A 34 -5.69 -11.55 -5.10
CA SER A 34 -6.63 -12.45 -5.77
C SER A 34 -6.22 -12.90 -7.18
N LYS A 35 -4.99 -12.60 -7.67
CA LYS A 35 -4.63 -12.86 -9.08
C LYS A 35 -4.16 -14.30 -9.31
N ASP A 36 -3.53 -14.92 -8.31
CA ASP A 36 -3.10 -16.32 -8.36
C ASP A 36 -4.11 -17.31 -7.78
N GLY A 37 -5.19 -16.80 -7.18
CA GLY A 37 -6.27 -17.59 -6.58
C GLY A 37 -6.30 -17.55 -5.04
N SER A 38 -5.28 -16.97 -4.38
CA SER A 38 -5.23 -16.78 -2.93
C SER A 38 -5.54 -15.34 -2.52
N SER A 39 -6.77 -15.04 -2.09
CA SER A 39 -7.09 -13.65 -1.65
C SER A 39 -6.48 -13.22 -0.30
N HIS A 40 -5.62 -14.04 0.31
CA HIS A 40 -5.14 -13.88 1.68
C HIS A 40 -3.66 -13.49 1.77
N THR A 41 -2.89 -13.75 0.72
CA THR A 41 -1.45 -13.57 0.66
C THR A 41 -1.08 -12.92 -0.67
N LEU A 42 0.05 -12.23 -0.73
CA LEU A 42 0.63 -11.73 -1.97
C LEU A 42 1.80 -12.62 -2.35
N SER A 43 1.75 -13.23 -3.51
CA SER A 43 2.96 -13.80 -4.11
C SER A 43 3.93 -12.69 -4.51
N LYS A 44 5.18 -13.07 -4.78
CA LYS A 44 6.24 -12.13 -5.19
C LYS A 44 5.85 -11.28 -6.40
N GLU A 45 5.25 -11.88 -7.41
CA GLU A 45 4.80 -11.21 -8.64
C GLU A 45 3.64 -10.23 -8.38
N GLU A 46 2.70 -10.62 -7.51
CA GLU A 46 1.59 -9.77 -7.10
C GLU A 46 2.08 -8.58 -6.28
N PHE A 47 2.99 -8.82 -5.34
CA PHE A 47 3.63 -7.78 -4.54
C PHE A 47 4.40 -6.80 -5.42
N GLN A 48 5.20 -7.28 -6.38
CA GLN A 48 5.88 -6.42 -7.35
C GLN A 48 4.89 -5.51 -8.08
N THR A 49 3.78 -6.09 -8.56
CA THR A 49 2.76 -5.34 -9.30
C THR A 49 2.08 -4.30 -8.41
N LEU A 50 1.75 -4.65 -7.15
CA LEU A 50 1.15 -3.75 -6.18
C LEU A 50 2.08 -2.55 -5.94
N VAL A 51 3.35 -2.81 -5.62
CA VAL A 51 4.30 -1.76 -5.27
C VAL A 51 4.56 -0.83 -6.46
N ALA A 52 4.76 -1.39 -7.66
CA ALA A 52 4.95 -0.59 -8.87
C ALA A 52 3.71 0.24 -9.23
N SER A 53 2.49 -0.26 -8.96
CA SER A 53 1.23 0.42 -9.30
C SER A 53 0.81 1.46 -8.26
N GLN A 54 0.86 1.12 -6.97
CA GLN A 54 0.26 1.91 -5.89
C GLN A 54 1.29 2.76 -5.15
N LEU A 55 2.57 2.37 -5.16
CA LEU A 55 3.65 3.02 -4.40
C LEU A 55 4.83 3.51 -5.27
N PRO A 56 4.64 4.01 -6.51
CA PRO A 56 5.74 4.29 -7.44
C PRO A 56 6.72 5.38 -6.96
N ASN A 57 6.25 6.30 -6.11
CA ASN A 57 7.07 7.39 -5.57
C ASN A 57 7.73 7.03 -4.23
N LEU A 58 7.23 6.00 -3.55
CA LEU A 58 7.68 5.60 -2.21
C LEU A 58 8.66 4.41 -2.28
N VAL A 59 8.47 3.51 -3.24
CA VAL A 59 9.42 2.44 -3.55
C VAL A 59 10.03 2.72 -4.91
N LYS A 60 11.23 3.31 -4.90
CA LYS A 60 11.99 3.58 -6.12
C LYS A 60 12.46 2.27 -6.73
N ASN A 61 12.47 2.20 -8.06
CA ASN A 61 12.94 1.04 -8.82
C ASN A 61 12.19 -0.27 -8.49
N ALA A 62 10.89 -0.22 -8.18
CA ALA A 62 10.06 -1.41 -7.99
C ALA A 62 9.98 -2.33 -9.23
N SER A 63 10.46 -1.88 -10.39
CA SER A 63 10.64 -2.69 -11.60
C SER A 63 11.89 -3.56 -11.57
N ASP A 64 12.85 -3.29 -10.67
CA ASP A 64 14.06 -4.08 -10.51
C ASP A 64 13.76 -5.30 -9.62
N PRO A 65 13.90 -6.54 -10.16
CA PRO A 65 13.69 -7.75 -9.39
C PRO A 65 14.54 -7.79 -8.12
N ALA A 66 15.78 -7.31 -8.14
CA ALA A 66 16.65 -7.37 -6.96
C ALA A 66 16.12 -6.49 -5.81
N VAL A 67 15.46 -5.37 -6.12
CA VAL A 67 14.84 -4.51 -5.09
C VAL A 67 13.64 -5.21 -4.48
N ILE A 68 12.79 -5.82 -5.32
CA ILE A 68 11.63 -6.58 -4.85
C ILE A 68 12.05 -7.80 -4.02
N ASP A 69 13.06 -8.54 -4.46
CA ASP A 69 13.56 -9.73 -3.76
C ASP A 69 14.05 -9.39 -2.35
N ASN A 70 14.85 -8.32 -2.24
CA ASN A 70 15.33 -7.84 -0.94
C ASN A 70 14.17 -7.35 -0.06
N LEU A 71 13.19 -6.66 -0.65
CA LEU A 71 12.04 -6.16 0.10
C LEU A 71 11.15 -7.32 0.60
N MET A 72 10.86 -8.29 -0.27
CA MET A 72 10.12 -9.51 0.03
C MET A 72 10.81 -10.27 1.17
N SER A 73 12.11 -10.55 1.03
CA SER A 73 12.89 -11.24 2.07
C SER A 73 12.97 -10.49 3.40
N SER A 74 12.81 -9.16 3.38
CA SER A 74 12.80 -8.35 4.61
C SER A 74 11.44 -8.27 5.31
N LEU A 75 10.37 -8.72 4.65
CA LEU A 75 8.99 -8.65 5.11
C LEU A 75 8.40 -10.04 5.38
N ASP A 76 8.80 -11.04 4.60
CA ASP A 76 8.42 -12.45 4.74
C ASP A 76 9.08 -13.05 6.00
N GLU A 77 8.40 -12.93 7.14
CA GLU A 77 8.95 -13.33 8.45
C GLU A 77 8.91 -14.85 8.61
N ASN A 78 7.88 -15.49 8.05
CA ASN A 78 7.69 -16.94 8.14
C ASN A 78 8.47 -17.72 7.05
N ASN A 79 9.04 -17.02 6.06
CA ASN A 79 9.81 -17.54 4.93
C ASN A 79 9.01 -18.54 4.08
N ASP A 80 7.71 -18.29 3.89
CA ASP A 80 6.85 -19.12 3.03
C ASP A 80 6.86 -18.68 1.56
N GLY A 81 7.48 -17.54 1.25
CA GLY A 81 7.58 -16.98 -0.10
C GLY A 81 6.37 -16.14 -0.51
N GLU A 82 5.44 -15.90 0.39
CA GLU A 82 4.26 -15.04 0.21
C GLU A 82 4.21 -13.98 1.33
N LEU A 83 3.41 -12.93 1.15
CA LEU A 83 3.21 -11.90 2.17
C LEU A 83 1.77 -11.90 2.65
N THR A 84 1.57 -12.15 3.94
CA THR A 84 0.31 -11.89 4.61
C THR A 84 0.03 -10.38 4.68
N PHE A 85 -1.23 -10.00 4.97
CA PHE A 85 -1.57 -8.58 5.17
C PHE A 85 -0.75 -7.94 6.30
N GLN A 86 -0.40 -8.70 7.34
CA GLN A 86 0.40 -8.20 8.45
C GLN A 86 1.83 -7.86 8.02
N GLU A 87 2.47 -8.73 7.24
CA GLU A 87 3.82 -8.51 6.70
C GLU A 87 3.83 -7.34 5.71
N PHE A 88 2.83 -7.26 4.84
CA PHE A 88 2.62 -6.09 3.99
C PHE A 88 2.41 -4.80 4.81
N TRP A 89 1.67 -4.85 5.92
CA TRP A 89 1.44 -3.69 6.78
C TRP A 89 2.74 -3.13 7.37
N GLN A 90 3.73 -3.98 7.64
CA GLN A 90 5.04 -3.51 8.09
C GLN A 90 5.72 -2.60 7.06
N LEU A 91 5.59 -2.89 5.76
CA LEU A 91 6.07 -2.00 4.71
C LEU A 91 5.36 -0.65 4.77
N ILE A 92 4.04 -0.65 4.88
CA ILE A 92 3.24 0.59 4.96
C ILE A 92 3.67 1.42 6.17
N GLY A 93 3.88 0.77 7.33
CA GLY A 93 4.43 1.42 8.53
C GLY A 93 5.80 2.04 8.29
N LYS A 94 6.74 1.30 7.68
CA LYS A 94 8.09 1.80 7.33
C LYS A 94 8.00 3.03 6.41
N LEU A 95 7.20 2.94 5.35
CA LEU A 95 7.01 4.02 4.38
C LEU A 95 6.36 5.27 5.01
N ALA A 96 5.33 5.08 5.84
CA ALA A 96 4.67 6.17 6.55
C ALA A 96 5.63 6.88 7.52
N SER A 97 6.45 6.11 8.24
CA SER A 97 7.48 6.67 9.14
C SER A 97 8.51 7.48 8.37
N THR A 98 9.03 6.97 7.25
CA THR A 98 9.98 7.71 6.39
C THR A 98 9.35 8.97 5.80
N HIS A 99 8.12 8.88 5.27
CA HIS A 99 7.42 10.01 4.67
C HIS A 99 7.07 11.10 5.69
N GLY A 100 6.65 10.71 6.89
CA GLY A 100 6.31 11.63 7.99
C GLY A 100 7.51 12.19 8.74
N GLY A 101 8.72 11.74 8.46
CA GLY A 101 9.92 12.11 9.22
C GLY A 101 9.96 11.53 10.64
N PHE A 102 9.23 10.43 10.89
CA PHE A 102 9.17 9.73 12.18
C PHE A 102 10.29 8.70 12.36
N SER A 103 11.40 8.84 11.63
CA SER A 103 12.58 7.97 11.77
C SER A 103 13.09 8.02 13.22
N GLN A 104 13.02 6.89 13.93
CA GLN A 104 13.74 6.66 15.19
C GLN A 104 15.18 6.23 14.89
#